data_AF-A0A7Y5USC4-F1
#
_entry.id   AF-A0A7Y5USC4-F1
#
_cell.length_a   1.000
_cell.length_b   1.000
_cell.length_c   1.000
_cell.angle_alpha   90.00
_cell.angle_beta   90.00
_cell.angle_gamma   90.00
#
_symmetry.space_group_name_H-M   'P 1'
#
loop_
_entity.id
_entity.type
_entity.pdbx_description
1 polymer ?
#
loop_
_entity_poly.entity_id
_entity_poly.type
_entity_poly.pdbx_seq_one_letter_code
_entity_poly.pdbx_strand_id
1 'polypeptide(L)'
;MAPALARVALFALLFVPAHAAPAQGESPKSASAPDDARVRKAFSFLTEAEQADALDEFAAEVEWLDTFQTQLLRFALSLEERDPGLLPLDQPAPFFDPKEHAPGQPIARKRLDPDSSAARKERERIFRRATKPKVRGAWRYDWGQRELVRTAPESLERTFENALAGCAPGHDLAIAIVERALDDGSQQAALAAFGHAYTDRVGTVFPGITLYDAWSSGEEIEMPDVDVLGIVHTLLGIRDRWTAPVPDSEHKELYAAVGVAFQDANRHRSLRAALAATFLDGTVQLGGPYPTCLERFHSLWEANASTPAEVAKLLPKPAAWGEFLSGLAQRLDADRELAARAELRRSTLDKDHAQVRALLLRLLESRGAFERTSRPKPPPAPAPVPEKPSGG
;
A
#
# COMPACT_ATOMS: atom_id res chain seq x y z
N MET A 1 34.28 -5.13 24.85
CA MET A 1 32.97 -5.35 24.20
C MET A 1 33.13 -4.95 22.75
N ALA A 2 33.27 -5.92 21.86
CA ALA A 2 33.54 -5.70 20.44
C ALA A 2 32.22 -5.48 19.67
N PRO A 3 32.18 -4.61 18.65
CA PRO A 3 31.00 -4.41 17.83
C PRO A 3 30.86 -5.57 16.85
N ALA A 4 29.64 -6.11 16.75
CA ALA A 4 29.27 -7.14 15.80
C ALA A 4 29.33 -6.55 14.38
N LEU A 5 30.27 -7.06 13.57
CA LEU A 5 30.34 -6.86 12.13
C LEU A 5 29.12 -7.55 11.49
N ALA A 6 28.13 -6.75 11.07
CA ALA A 6 27.05 -7.20 10.22
C ALA A 6 27.63 -7.66 8.86
N ARG A 7 27.57 -8.97 8.60
CA ARG A 7 27.92 -9.56 7.31
C ARG A 7 26.85 -9.16 6.30
N VAL A 8 27.16 -8.17 5.47
CA VAL A 8 26.42 -7.92 4.22
C VAL A 8 26.74 -9.09 3.29
N ALA A 9 25.83 -10.07 3.21
CA ALA A 9 25.90 -11.10 2.20
C ALA A 9 25.64 -10.44 0.84
N LEU A 10 26.69 -10.30 0.04
CA LEU A 10 26.60 -9.89 -1.35
C LEU A 10 25.86 -11.00 -2.11
N PHE A 11 24.53 -10.87 -2.26
CA PHE A 11 23.76 -11.71 -3.19
C PHE A 11 24.20 -11.34 -4.61
N ALA A 12 25.22 -12.03 -5.11
CA ALA A 12 25.45 -12.11 -6.53
C ALA A 12 24.25 -12.86 -7.13
N LEU A 13 23.30 -12.12 -7.69
CA LEU A 13 22.29 -12.68 -8.60
C LEU A 13 23.06 -13.31 -9.76
N LEU A 14 23.31 -14.61 -9.63
CA LEU A 14 23.83 -15.43 -10.70
C LEU A 14 22.82 -15.35 -11.84
N PHE A 15 23.26 -14.82 -12.96
CA PHE A 15 22.57 -14.93 -14.24
C PHE A 15 22.18 -16.40 -14.44
N VAL A 16 20.90 -16.72 -14.25
CA VAL A 16 20.38 -18.04 -14.60
C VAL A 16 20.34 -18.08 -16.13
N PRO A 17 21.14 -18.92 -16.81
CA PRO A 17 21.00 -19.08 -18.25
C PRO A 17 19.61 -19.68 -18.52
N ALA A 18 18.88 -19.05 -19.43
CA ALA A 18 17.59 -19.52 -19.92
C ALA A 18 17.71 -21.00 -20.33
N HIS A 19 17.11 -21.90 -19.54
CA HIS A 19 16.96 -23.29 -19.94
C HIS A 19 16.07 -23.34 -21.18
N ALA A 20 16.59 -23.97 -22.24
CA ALA A 20 15.86 -24.18 -23.48
C ALA A 20 14.55 -24.94 -23.20
N ALA A 21 13.43 -24.33 -23.58
CA ALA A 21 12.11 -24.91 -23.42
C ALA A 21 11.98 -26.23 -24.20
N PRO A 22 11.34 -27.28 -23.64
CA PRO A 22 11.03 -28.48 -24.39
C PRO A 22 10.05 -28.19 -25.53
N ALA A 23 10.18 -28.97 -26.60
CA ALA A 23 9.41 -28.83 -27.83
C ALA A 23 7.89 -28.81 -27.58
N GLN A 24 7.23 -27.82 -28.16
CA GLN A 24 5.79 -27.60 -28.09
C GLN A 24 5.04 -28.74 -28.79
N GLY A 25 4.47 -29.66 -28.00
CA GLY A 25 3.36 -30.50 -28.45
C GLY A 25 2.11 -29.65 -28.64
N GLU A 26 1.27 -30.02 -29.62
CA GLU A 26 0.02 -29.35 -29.96
C GLU A 26 -0.82 -29.06 -28.71
N SER A 27 -0.93 -27.77 -28.37
CA SER A 27 -1.73 -27.33 -27.23
C SER A 27 -3.21 -27.55 -27.55
N PRO A 28 -3.98 -28.24 -26.69
CA PRO A 28 -5.43 -28.34 -26.85
C PRO A 28 -6.01 -26.93 -26.88
N LYS A 29 -7.07 -26.71 -27.70
CA LYS A 29 -7.82 -25.45 -27.76
C LYS A 29 -8.14 -24.98 -26.34
N SER A 30 -7.37 -24.01 -25.84
CA SER A 30 -7.52 -23.46 -24.50
C SER A 30 -8.93 -22.90 -24.41
N ALA A 31 -9.74 -23.52 -23.54
CA ALA A 31 -10.90 -22.83 -23.00
C ALA A 31 -10.39 -21.50 -22.42
N SER A 32 -11.03 -20.39 -22.76
CA SER A 32 -10.69 -19.08 -22.20
C SER A 32 -10.67 -19.17 -20.67
N ALA A 33 -9.63 -18.64 -20.05
CA ALA A 33 -9.52 -18.61 -18.59
C ALA A 33 -10.81 -18.03 -17.97
N PRO A 34 -11.30 -18.59 -16.83
CA PRO A 34 -12.52 -18.10 -16.21
C PRO A 34 -12.36 -16.64 -15.78
N ASP A 35 -13.43 -15.86 -15.97
CA ASP A 35 -13.52 -14.50 -15.44
C ASP A 35 -13.56 -14.49 -13.90
N ASP A 36 -13.17 -13.38 -13.30
CA ASP A 36 -13.05 -13.28 -11.84
C ASP A 36 -14.40 -13.42 -11.12
N ALA A 37 -15.53 -13.09 -11.77
CA ALA A 37 -16.85 -13.26 -11.17
C ALA A 37 -17.20 -14.75 -11.02
N ARG A 38 -16.87 -15.57 -12.03
CA ARG A 38 -17.00 -17.02 -11.99
C ARG A 38 -16.08 -17.63 -10.94
N VAL A 39 -14.84 -17.13 -10.79
CA VAL A 39 -13.90 -17.63 -9.78
C VAL A 39 -14.38 -17.31 -8.37
N ARG A 40 -14.81 -16.07 -8.11
CA ARG A 40 -15.44 -15.68 -6.82
C ARG A 40 -16.64 -16.55 -6.50
N LYS A 41 -17.51 -16.78 -7.50
CA LYS A 41 -18.66 -17.67 -7.33
C LYS A 41 -18.18 -19.07 -6.96
N ALA A 42 -17.26 -19.68 -7.70
CA ALA A 42 -16.74 -21.02 -7.41
C ALA A 42 -16.17 -21.14 -6.00
N PHE A 43 -15.36 -20.17 -5.55
CA PHE A 43 -14.81 -20.16 -4.19
C PHE A 43 -15.91 -20.07 -3.12
N SER A 44 -16.95 -19.25 -3.35
CA SER A 44 -18.07 -19.11 -2.41
C SER A 44 -18.95 -20.38 -2.25
N PHE A 45 -18.76 -21.38 -3.11
CA PHE A 45 -19.42 -22.69 -3.04
C PHE A 45 -18.60 -23.75 -2.29
N LEU A 46 -17.37 -23.44 -1.90
CA LEU A 46 -16.60 -24.21 -0.93
C LEU A 46 -17.10 -23.89 0.48
N THR A 47 -17.03 -24.86 1.38
CA THR A 47 -17.20 -24.62 2.82
C THR A 47 -16.04 -23.80 3.37
N GLU A 48 -16.19 -23.17 4.52
CA GLU A 48 -15.11 -22.36 5.13
C GLU A 48 -13.83 -23.17 5.38
N ALA A 49 -13.96 -24.44 5.80
CA ALA A 49 -12.83 -25.36 5.93
C ALA A 49 -12.15 -25.64 4.58
N GLU A 50 -12.92 -25.94 3.53
CA GLU A 50 -12.38 -26.13 2.18
C GLU A 50 -11.72 -24.86 1.62
N GLN A 51 -12.23 -23.68 1.97
CA GLN A 51 -11.63 -22.40 1.61
C GLN A 51 -10.29 -22.20 2.32
N ALA A 52 -10.22 -22.47 3.63
CA ALA A 52 -8.98 -22.41 4.39
C ALA A 52 -7.94 -23.39 3.82
N ASP A 53 -8.31 -24.67 3.66
CA ASP A 53 -7.43 -25.70 3.10
C ASP A 53 -6.93 -25.34 1.68
N ALA A 54 -7.76 -24.72 0.84
CA ALA A 54 -7.36 -24.26 -0.49
C ALA A 54 -6.33 -23.13 -0.43
N LEU A 55 -6.48 -22.20 0.50
CA LEU A 55 -5.58 -21.05 0.64
C LEU A 55 -4.27 -21.42 1.37
N ASP A 56 -4.30 -22.37 2.30
CA ASP A 56 -3.11 -22.93 2.94
C ASP A 56 -2.27 -23.72 1.92
N GLU A 57 -2.89 -24.57 1.10
CA GLU A 57 -2.18 -25.25 0.00
C GLU A 57 -1.66 -24.25 -1.03
N PHE A 58 -2.44 -23.21 -1.38
CA PHE A 58 -1.99 -22.14 -2.25
C PHE A 58 -0.74 -21.44 -1.68
N ALA A 59 -0.74 -21.08 -0.40
CA ALA A 59 0.40 -20.43 0.22
C ALA A 59 1.65 -21.31 0.18
N ALA A 60 1.52 -22.59 0.51
CA ALA A 60 2.61 -23.55 0.44
C ALA A 60 3.12 -23.74 -1.00
N GLU A 61 2.25 -23.86 -2.00
CA GLU A 61 2.63 -24.07 -3.40
C GLU A 61 3.26 -22.83 -4.05
N VAL A 62 2.84 -21.61 -3.65
CA VAL A 62 3.44 -20.37 -4.15
C VAL A 62 4.93 -20.29 -3.78
N GLU A 63 5.34 -20.78 -2.61
CA GLU A 63 6.75 -20.80 -2.21
C GLU A 63 7.61 -21.63 -3.17
N TRP A 64 7.05 -22.70 -3.76
CA TRP A 64 7.74 -23.58 -4.70
C TRP A 64 7.79 -23.06 -6.14
N LEU A 65 7.02 -22.01 -6.48
CA LEU A 65 7.05 -21.45 -7.84
C LEU A 65 8.41 -20.82 -8.19
N ASP A 66 9.17 -20.38 -7.18
CA ASP A 66 10.53 -19.79 -7.30
C ASP A 66 10.68 -18.74 -8.43
N THR A 67 9.61 -17.99 -8.70
CA THR A 67 9.60 -16.92 -9.71
C THR A 67 10.45 -15.73 -9.27
N PHE A 68 10.71 -14.80 -10.21
CA PHE A 68 11.41 -13.56 -9.88
C PHE A 68 10.65 -12.76 -8.81
N GLN A 69 9.32 -12.68 -8.91
CA GLN A 69 8.48 -12.06 -7.90
C GLN A 69 8.61 -12.72 -6.52
N THR A 70 8.57 -14.05 -6.41
CA THR A 70 8.66 -14.72 -5.09
C THR A 70 10.06 -14.60 -4.48
N GLN A 71 11.10 -14.46 -5.30
CA GLN A 71 12.46 -14.14 -4.84
C GLN A 71 12.52 -12.72 -4.28
N LEU A 72 11.97 -11.71 -4.98
CA LEU A 72 11.88 -10.34 -4.48
C LEU A 72 11.05 -10.23 -3.20
N LEU A 73 9.93 -10.96 -3.14
CA LEU A 73 9.08 -11.04 -1.97
C LEU A 73 9.84 -11.58 -0.76
N ARG A 74 10.50 -12.74 -0.89
CA ARG A 74 11.33 -13.32 0.18
C ARG A 74 12.43 -12.37 0.63
N PHE A 75 13.08 -11.71 -0.33
CA PHE A 75 14.09 -10.70 -0.02
C PHE A 75 13.51 -9.54 0.79
N ALA A 76 12.40 -8.93 0.37
CA ALA A 76 11.77 -7.84 1.11
C ALA A 76 11.31 -8.27 2.50
N LEU A 77 10.67 -9.44 2.63
CA LEU A 77 10.24 -9.98 3.92
C LEU A 77 11.43 -10.23 4.86
N SER A 78 12.60 -10.63 4.33
CA SER A 78 13.81 -10.81 5.14
C SER A 78 14.36 -9.51 5.74
N LEU A 79 13.92 -8.34 5.27
CA LEU A 79 14.29 -7.04 5.83
C LEU A 79 13.47 -6.67 7.08
N GLU A 80 12.48 -7.49 7.45
CA GLU A 80 11.75 -7.38 8.70
C GLU A 80 12.07 -8.57 9.61
N GLU A 81 12.78 -8.29 10.71
CA GLU A 81 13.21 -9.33 11.66
C GLU A 81 12.07 -9.75 12.60
N ARG A 82 11.04 -8.91 12.77
CA ARG A 82 9.91 -9.20 13.65
C ARG A 82 8.92 -10.10 12.95
N ASP A 83 8.31 -10.99 13.73
CA ASP A 83 7.14 -11.74 13.29
C ASP A 83 6.01 -10.76 12.88
N PRO A 84 5.43 -10.88 11.67
CA PRO A 84 4.30 -10.06 11.22
C PRO A 84 3.13 -10.03 12.19
N GLY A 85 2.89 -11.12 12.93
CA GLY A 85 1.85 -11.24 13.95
C GLY A 85 2.13 -10.43 15.23
N LEU A 86 3.37 -9.99 15.43
CA LEU A 86 3.80 -9.15 16.55
C LEU A 86 3.87 -7.65 16.20
N LEU A 87 3.67 -7.29 14.93
CA LEU A 87 3.59 -5.88 14.53
C LEU A 87 2.43 -5.17 15.23
N PRO A 88 2.57 -3.89 15.60
CA PRO A 88 1.53 -3.15 16.28
C PRO A 88 0.25 -3.05 15.43
N LEU A 89 -0.91 -3.07 16.09
CA LEU A 89 -2.18 -2.76 15.43
C LEU A 89 -2.25 -1.27 15.15
N ASP A 90 -2.77 -0.94 13.97
CA ASP A 90 -3.02 0.42 13.55
C ASP A 90 -3.95 1.12 14.55
N GLN A 91 -3.60 2.35 14.90
CA GLN A 91 -4.36 3.16 15.84
C GLN A 91 -5.20 4.18 15.09
N PRO A 92 -6.40 4.51 15.59
CA PRO A 92 -7.19 5.58 14.99
C PRO A 92 -6.37 6.88 14.95
N ALA A 93 -6.32 7.52 13.78
CA ALA A 93 -5.61 8.78 13.62
C ALA A 93 -6.06 9.81 14.69
N PRO A 94 -5.11 10.48 15.37
CA PRO A 94 -5.43 11.53 16.35
C PRO A 94 -5.98 12.75 15.63
N PHE A 95 -6.58 13.69 16.34
CA PHE A 95 -6.97 15.00 15.79
C PHE A 95 -6.37 16.10 16.67
N PHE A 96 -6.14 17.29 16.11
CA PHE A 96 -5.60 18.42 16.87
C PHE A 96 -6.59 18.86 17.96
N ASP A 97 -6.07 19.11 19.17
CA ASP A 97 -6.87 19.55 20.31
C ASP A 97 -7.35 21.01 20.10
N PRO A 98 -8.67 21.25 20.01
CA PRO A 98 -9.22 22.60 19.91
C PRO A 98 -8.78 23.54 21.03
N LYS A 99 -8.56 23.03 22.25
CA LYS A 99 -8.14 23.85 23.39
C LYS A 99 -6.69 24.29 23.29
N GLU A 100 -5.84 23.48 22.64
CA GLU A 100 -4.43 23.83 22.43
C GLU A 100 -4.26 24.78 21.24
N HIS A 101 -4.91 24.46 20.12
CA HIS A 101 -4.61 25.11 18.84
C HIS A 101 -5.56 26.24 18.46
N ALA A 102 -6.78 26.28 19.02
CA ALA A 102 -7.75 27.35 18.78
C ALA A 102 -8.55 27.70 20.06
N PRO A 103 -7.89 28.10 21.17
CA PRO A 103 -8.57 28.36 22.43
C PRO A 103 -9.61 29.49 22.37
N GLY A 104 -9.46 30.44 21.44
CA GLY A 104 -10.44 31.51 21.18
C GLY A 104 -11.72 31.04 20.48
N GLN A 105 -11.70 29.84 19.88
CA GLN A 105 -12.85 29.23 19.20
C GLN A 105 -12.77 27.69 19.30
N PRO A 106 -12.93 27.11 20.50
CA PRO A 106 -12.79 25.66 20.67
C PRO A 106 -14.00 24.94 20.07
N ILE A 107 -13.80 24.30 18.92
CA ILE A 107 -14.83 23.47 18.25
C ILE A 107 -14.78 22.05 18.82
N ALA A 108 -15.87 21.59 19.44
CA ALA A 108 -15.95 20.23 19.98
C ALA A 108 -15.81 19.17 18.87
N ARG A 109 -15.00 18.13 19.12
CA ARG A 109 -14.77 17.06 18.15
C ARG A 109 -15.72 15.90 18.36
N LYS A 110 -16.39 15.47 17.28
CA LYS A 110 -17.28 14.31 17.29
C LYS A 110 -16.86 13.31 16.21
N ARG A 111 -16.30 12.18 16.63
CA ARG A 111 -15.96 11.08 15.71
C ARG A 111 -17.21 10.38 15.23
N LEU A 112 -17.34 10.22 13.92
CA LEU A 112 -18.41 9.41 13.33
C LEU A 112 -18.14 7.92 13.52
N ASP A 113 -19.20 7.14 13.43
CA ASP A 113 -19.08 5.70 13.18
C ASP A 113 -18.49 5.48 11.76
N PRO A 114 -17.41 4.69 11.61
CA PRO A 114 -16.81 4.38 10.30
C PRO A 114 -17.78 3.81 9.26
N ASP A 115 -18.86 3.16 9.72
CA ASP A 115 -19.89 2.53 8.88
C ASP A 115 -21.11 3.41 8.64
N SER A 116 -21.16 4.60 9.25
CA SER A 116 -22.23 5.57 8.99
C SER A 116 -22.26 5.99 7.52
N SER A 117 -23.46 6.25 7.01
CA SER A 117 -23.66 6.72 5.62
C SER A 117 -22.84 7.99 5.33
N ALA A 118 -22.73 8.90 6.30
CA ALA A 118 -21.94 10.12 6.19
C ALA A 118 -20.44 9.83 6.05
N ALA A 119 -19.86 8.98 6.91
CA ALA A 119 -18.45 8.61 6.84
C ALA A 119 -18.10 7.90 5.53
N ARG A 120 -18.96 7.00 5.05
CA ARG A 120 -18.78 6.29 3.77
C ARG A 120 -18.82 7.24 2.57
N LYS A 121 -19.79 8.15 2.52
CA LYS A 121 -19.90 9.17 1.45
C LYS A 121 -18.67 10.06 1.39
N GLU A 122 -18.20 10.52 2.54
CA GLU A 122 -17.02 11.39 2.58
C GLU A 122 -15.75 10.64 2.16
N ARG A 123 -15.59 9.38 2.60
CA ARG A 123 -14.49 8.52 2.14
C ARG A 123 -14.52 8.32 0.63
N GLU A 124 -15.70 8.02 0.07
CA GLU A 124 -15.87 7.88 -1.37
C GLU A 124 -15.54 9.17 -2.11
N ARG A 125 -15.92 10.33 -1.57
CA ARG A 125 -15.58 11.65 -2.14
C ARG A 125 -14.07 11.88 -2.16
N ILE A 126 -13.41 11.75 -1.01
CA ILE A 126 -11.98 12.02 -0.85
C ILE A 126 -11.12 11.05 -1.68
N PHE A 127 -11.46 9.76 -1.68
CA PHE A 127 -10.69 8.74 -2.41
C PHE A 127 -11.20 8.50 -3.84
N ARG A 128 -12.12 9.31 -4.37
CA ARG A 128 -12.68 9.13 -5.72
C ARG A 128 -11.62 9.04 -6.81
N ARG A 129 -10.60 9.89 -6.71
CA ARG A 129 -9.47 9.97 -7.66
C ARG A 129 -8.25 9.17 -7.21
N ALA A 130 -8.31 8.56 -6.03
CA ALA A 130 -7.22 7.73 -5.56
C ALA A 130 -7.10 6.48 -6.43
N THR A 131 -5.87 6.13 -6.75
CA THR A 131 -5.57 4.86 -7.39
C THR A 131 -6.00 3.74 -6.46
N LYS A 132 -6.77 2.78 -6.98
CA LYS A 132 -7.12 1.58 -6.22
C LYS A 132 -5.91 0.64 -6.19
N PRO A 133 -5.40 0.29 -5.00
CA PRO A 133 -4.33 -0.69 -4.91
C PRO A 133 -4.82 -2.04 -5.44
N LYS A 134 -3.90 -2.78 -6.06
CA LYS A 134 -4.18 -4.13 -6.55
C LYS A 134 -4.42 -5.11 -5.40
N VAL A 135 -3.68 -4.94 -4.30
CA VAL A 135 -3.79 -5.74 -3.09
C VAL A 135 -4.78 -5.13 -2.09
N ARG A 136 -5.55 -5.99 -1.43
CA ARG A 136 -6.27 -5.67 -0.20
C ARG A 136 -5.27 -5.76 0.95
N GLY A 137 -4.88 -4.60 1.48
CA GLY A 137 -3.82 -4.48 2.49
C GLY A 137 -4.27 -4.82 3.91
N ALA A 138 -3.46 -5.59 4.60
CA ALA A 138 -3.51 -5.83 6.04
C ALA A 138 -2.30 -5.28 6.79
N TRP A 139 -1.28 -4.85 6.05
CA TRP A 139 -0.15 -4.09 6.57
C TRP A 139 -0.02 -2.78 5.82
N ARG A 140 0.45 -1.75 6.52
CA ARG A 140 0.85 -0.48 5.91
C ARG A 140 2.08 0.07 6.63
N TYR A 141 2.80 0.95 5.94
CA TYR A 141 3.79 1.79 6.59
C TYR A 141 3.12 3.05 7.17
N ASP A 142 3.32 3.27 8.47
CA ASP A 142 2.94 4.52 9.13
C ASP A 142 4.06 5.55 8.96
N TRP A 143 3.84 6.52 8.09
CA TRP A 143 4.81 7.55 7.76
C TRP A 143 5.11 8.53 8.91
N GLY A 144 4.16 8.73 9.83
CA GLY A 144 4.34 9.63 10.98
C GLY A 144 5.16 8.98 12.09
N GLN A 145 4.92 7.70 12.34
CA GLN A 145 5.65 6.91 13.34
C GLN A 145 6.87 6.19 12.79
N ARG A 146 7.00 6.12 11.46
CA ARG A 146 7.99 5.33 10.72
C ARG A 146 7.98 3.86 11.11
N GLU A 147 6.78 3.30 11.27
CA GLU A 147 6.56 1.95 11.77
C GLU A 147 5.65 1.14 10.85
N LEU A 148 5.86 -0.17 10.75
CA LEU A 148 4.93 -1.09 10.09
C LEU A 148 3.78 -1.42 11.04
N VAL A 149 2.56 -1.24 10.57
CA VAL A 149 1.35 -1.49 11.37
C VAL A 149 0.42 -2.45 10.66
N ARG A 150 -0.33 -3.21 11.45
CA ARG A 150 -1.41 -4.09 10.97
C ARG A 150 -2.72 -3.32 10.92
N THR A 151 -3.35 -3.23 9.74
CA THR A 151 -4.60 -2.48 9.52
C THR A 151 -5.85 -3.32 9.72
N ALA A 152 -5.73 -4.64 9.59
CA ALA A 152 -6.83 -5.59 9.75
C ALA A 152 -6.29 -6.98 10.13
N PRO A 153 -7.10 -7.82 10.81
CA PRO A 153 -6.76 -9.23 10.97
C PRO A 153 -6.71 -9.95 9.62
N GLU A 154 -6.09 -11.12 9.59
CA GLU A 154 -6.14 -12.00 8.44
C GLU A 154 -7.54 -12.56 8.20
N SER A 155 -7.96 -12.57 6.94
CA SER A 155 -9.24 -13.14 6.52
C SER A 155 -9.08 -13.92 5.22
N LEU A 156 -9.82 -15.03 5.11
CA LEU A 156 -9.82 -15.89 3.92
C LEU A 156 -10.21 -15.08 2.67
N GLU A 157 -11.17 -14.16 2.79
CA GLU A 157 -11.60 -13.30 1.68
C GLU A 157 -10.44 -12.42 1.17
N ARG A 158 -9.65 -11.82 2.06
CA ARG A 158 -8.50 -10.98 1.68
C ARG A 158 -7.46 -11.82 0.95
N THR A 159 -7.07 -12.95 1.53
CA THR A 159 -6.05 -13.84 0.94
C THR A 159 -6.50 -14.35 -0.43
N PHE A 160 -7.77 -14.77 -0.56
CA PHE A 160 -8.34 -15.18 -1.84
C PHE A 160 -8.35 -14.06 -2.89
N GLU A 161 -8.76 -12.84 -2.53
CA GLU A 161 -8.82 -11.73 -3.48
C GLU A 161 -7.43 -11.27 -3.92
N ASN A 162 -6.43 -11.31 -3.04
CA ASN A 162 -5.03 -11.06 -3.40
C ASN A 162 -4.49 -12.16 -4.33
N ALA A 163 -4.75 -13.43 -4.01
CA ALA A 163 -4.36 -14.57 -4.83
C ALA A 163 -5.01 -14.51 -6.23
N LEU A 164 -6.28 -14.11 -6.32
CA LEU A 164 -7.01 -13.90 -7.57
C LEU A 164 -6.40 -12.77 -8.41
N ALA A 165 -5.87 -11.74 -7.75
CA ALA A 165 -5.11 -10.66 -8.39
C ALA A 165 -3.67 -11.08 -8.78
N GLY A 166 -3.26 -12.33 -8.52
CA GLY A 166 -1.92 -12.83 -8.80
C GLY A 166 -0.87 -12.44 -7.75
N CYS A 167 -1.29 -11.95 -6.59
CA CYS A 167 -0.40 -11.53 -5.52
C CYS A 167 -0.15 -12.69 -4.55
N ALA A 168 1.13 -12.98 -4.29
CA ALA A 168 1.54 -14.00 -3.33
C ALA A 168 1.23 -13.59 -1.87
N PRO A 169 1.13 -14.54 -0.92
CA PRO A 169 1.00 -14.21 0.49
C PRO A 169 2.11 -13.26 0.98
N GLY A 170 1.76 -12.25 1.77
CA GLY A 170 2.71 -11.25 2.27
C GLY A 170 3.11 -10.15 1.27
N HIS A 171 2.51 -10.11 0.06
CA HIS A 171 2.80 -9.09 -0.95
C HIS A 171 2.65 -7.67 -0.41
N ASP A 172 1.56 -7.37 0.27
CA ASP A 172 1.28 -6.05 0.86
C ASP A 172 2.23 -5.69 2.01
N LEU A 173 2.60 -6.66 2.85
CA LEU A 173 3.65 -6.46 3.86
C LEU A 173 5.00 -6.13 3.21
N ALA A 174 5.40 -6.84 2.17
CA ALA A 174 6.63 -6.56 1.45
C ALA A 174 6.64 -5.16 0.83
N ILE A 175 5.51 -4.70 0.26
CA ILE A 175 5.38 -3.32 -0.22
C ILE A 175 5.57 -2.32 0.93
N ALA A 176 4.94 -2.55 2.09
CA ALA A 176 5.10 -1.68 3.27
C ALA A 176 6.55 -1.66 3.80
N ILE A 177 7.24 -2.81 3.80
CA ILE A 177 8.67 -2.89 4.16
C ILE A 177 9.53 -2.10 3.18
N VAL A 178 9.24 -2.18 1.88
CA VAL A 178 9.94 -1.40 0.85
C VAL A 178 9.67 0.09 1.02
N GLU A 179 8.43 0.51 1.30
CA GLU A 179 8.12 1.91 1.62
C GLU A 179 8.98 2.42 2.79
N ARG A 180 9.06 1.64 3.89
CA ARG A 180 9.92 1.97 5.03
C ARG A 180 11.39 2.08 4.63
N ALA A 181 11.89 1.14 3.84
CA ALA A 181 13.29 1.12 3.42
C ALA A 181 13.65 2.30 2.50
N LEU A 182 12.69 2.82 1.75
CA LEU A 182 12.85 4.01 0.90
C LEU A 182 12.71 5.32 1.69
N ASP A 183 12.11 5.31 2.88
CA ASP A 183 11.91 6.49 3.71
C ASP A 183 13.16 6.91 4.50
N ASP A 184 13.70 8.07 4.16
CA ASP A 184 14.85 8.66 4.88
C ASP A 184 14.44 9.40 6.18
N GLY A 185 13.14 9.50 6.46
CA GLY A 185 12.59 10.14 7.66
C GLY A 185 12.63 11.67 7.66
N SER A 186 13.15 12.30 6.60
CA SER A 186 13.31 13.77 6.58
C SER A 186 11.99 14.54 6.54
N GLN A 187 10.87 13.87 6.25
CA GLN A 187 9.52 14.43 6.28
C GLN A 187 8.66 13.84 7.41
N GLN A 188 9.24 13.13 8.38
CA GLN A 188 8.49 12.45 9.45
C GLN A 188 7.56 13.41 10.21
N ALA A 189 8.09 14.56 10.65
CA ALA A 189 7.29 15.54 11.42
C ALA A 189 6.10 16.07 10.61
N ALA A 190 6.32 16.38 9.33
CA ALA A 190 5.25 16.84 8.44
C ALA A 190 4.22 15.72 8.21
N LEU A 191 4.67 14.50 7.94
CA LEU A 191 3.79 13.34 7.72
C LEU A 191 3.03 12.93 8.99
N ALA A 192 3.59 13.15 10.18
CA ALA A 192 2.89 12.99 11.45
C ALA A 192 1.81 14.07 11.63
N ALA A 193 2.11 15.34 11.32
CA ALA A 193 1.12 16.42 11.37
C ALA A 193 -0.04 16.18 10.40
N PHE A 194 0.26 15.85 9.13
CA PHE A 194 -0.76 15.50 8.14
C PHE A 194 -1.39 14.11 8.37
N GLY A 195 -0.81 13.28 9.23
CA GLY A 195 -1.36 11.99 9.65
C GLY A 195 -2.54 12.11 10.63
N HIS A 196 -2.87 13.32 11.10
CA HIS A 196 -4.06 13.55 11.90
C HIS A 196 -5.33 13.32 11.09
N ALA A 197 -6.41 12.92 11.75
CA ALA A 197 -7.73 12.70 11.17
C ALA A 197 -8.28 14.01 10.60
N TYR A 198 -8.88 13.92 9.42
CA TYR A 198 -9.57 15.04 8.79
C TYR A 198 -10.84 15.40 9.55
N THR A 199 -11.07 16.70 9.71
CA THR A 199 -12.27 17.25 10.34
C THR A 199 -12.91 18.34 9.49
N ASP A 200 -14.24 18.42 9.53
CA ASP A 200 -14.97 19.52 8.88
C ASP A 200 -15.05 20.78 9.77
N ARG A 201 -15.62 21.87 9.22
CA ARG A 201 -15.79 23.15 9.91
C ARG A 201 -16.57 23.09 11.23
N VAL A 202 -17.42 22.08 11.42
CA VAL A 202 -18.27 21.94 12.62
C VAL A 202 -17.70 20.95 13.64
N GLY A 203 -16.54 20.35 13.36
CA GLY A 203 -15.84 19.46 14.28
C GLY A 203 -16.16 17.98 14.11
N THR A 204 -16.79 17.59 13.01
CA THR A 204 -16.99 16.18 12.67
C THR A 204 -15.66 15.55 12.30
N VAL A 205 -15.27 14.46 12.96
CA VAL A 205 -14.06 13.70 12.64
C VAL A 205 -14.43 12.49 11.79
N PHE A 206 -13.84 12.37 10.60
CA PHE A 206 -14.13 11.29 9.65
C PHE A 206 -13.12 10.14 9.78
N PRO A 207 -13.54 8.96 10.30
CA PRO A 207 -12.62 7.84 10.46
C PRO A 207 -12.07 7.32 9.13
N GLY A 208 -10.78 7.01 9.12
CA GLY A 208 -10.09 6.48 7.94
C GLY A 208 -9.77 7.53 6.87
N ILE A 209 -9.91 8.82 7.20
CA ILE A 209 -9.47 9.94 6.36
C ILE A 209 -8.50 10.79 7.18
N THR A 210 -7.27 10.92 6.71
CA THR A 210 -6.27 11.83 7.30
C THR A 210 -6.27 13.18 6.59
N LEU A 211 -5.63 14.18 7.20
CA LEU A 211 -5.35 15.46 6.54
C LEU A 211 -4.50 15.23 5.29
N TYR A 212 -3.56 14.27 5.29
CA TYR A 212 -2.81 13.92 4.08
C TYR A 212 -3.74 13.48 2.94
N ASP A 213 -4.71 12.61 3.23
CA ASP A 213 -5.67 12.12 2.24
C ASP A 213 -6.54 13.26 1.71
N ALA A 214 -7.03 14.13 2.61
CA ALA A 214 -7.83 15.29 2.24
C ALA A 214 -7.04 16.24 1.31
N TRP A 215 -5.81 16.61 1.68
CA TRP A 215 -4.97 17.51 0.89
C TRP A 215 -4.48 16.90 -0.43
N SER A 216 -4.31 15.56 -0.50
CA SER A 216 -3.89 14.87 -1.73
C SER A 216 -5.05 14.55 -2.69
N SER A 217 -6.30 14.64 -2.23
CA SER A 217 -7.49 14.26 -3.02
C SER A 217 -7.71 15.09 -4.29
N GLY A 218 -7.26 16.34 -4.28
CA GLY A 218 -7.59 17.33 -5.32
C GLY A 218 -9.07 17.74 -5.33
N GLU A 219 -9.80 17.44 -4.26
CA GLU A 219 -11.14 17.96 -4.00
C GLU A 219 -11.04 19.30 -3.24
N GLU A 220 -12.10 20.11 -3.35
CA GLU A 220 -12.26 21.25 -2.43
C GLU A 220 -12.58 20.69 -1.04
N ILE A 221 -11.79 21.09 -0.06
CA ILE A 221 -11.93 20.67 1.33
C ILE A 221 -12.12 21.90 2.20
N GLU A 222 -12.96 21.77 3.23
CA GLU A 222 -13.08 22.78 4.25
C GLU A 222 -12.29 22.32 5.47
N MET A 223 -11.47 23.21 6.04
CA MET A 223 -10.70 22.90 7.24
C MET A 223 -10.99 23.95 8.33
N PRO A 224 -11.30 23.53 9.56
CA PRO A 224 -11.41 24.46 10.67
C PRO A 224 -10.02 25.01 11.05
N ASP A 225 -9.99 26.23 11.60
CA ASP A 225 -8.77 26.89 12.10
C ASP A 225 -7.96 25.96 13.01
N VAL A 226 -8.61 25.15 13.84
CA VAL A 226 -7.96 24.17 14.73
C VAL A 226 -6.98 23.27 13.98
N ASP A 227 -7.33 22.75 12.81
CA ASP A 227 -6.47 21.81 12.07
C ASP A 227 -5.32 22.55 11.38
N VAL A 228 -5.61 23.73 10.82
CA VAL A 228 -4.63 24.57 10.14
C VAL A 228 -3.60 25.10 11.13
N LEU A 229 -4.06 25.68 12.24
CA LEU A 229 -3.21 26.13 13.34
C LEU A 229 -2.53 24.95 14.03
N GLY A 230 -3.17 23.79 14.11
CA GLY A 230 -2.56 22.53 14.55
C GLY A 230 -1.27 22.23 13.79
N ILE A 231 -1.35 22.20 12.45
CA ILE A 231 -0.18 22.00 11.59
C ILE A 231 0.84 23.12 11.80
N VAL A 232 0.43 24.38 11.80
CA VAL A 232 1.38 25.50 11.93
C VAL A 232 2.10 25.50 13.28
N HIS A 233 1.39 25.27 14.38
CA HIS A 233 1.96 25.24 15.73
C HIS A 233 2.93 24.07 15.89
N THR A 234 2.58 22.90 15.36
CA THR A 234 3.38 21.67 15.52
C THR A 234 4.55 21.58 14.56
N LEU A 235 4.36 21.99 13.30
CA LEU A 235 5.35 21.82 12.24
C LEU A 235 6.20 23.06 12.02
N LEU A 236 5.60 24.25 12.07
CA LEU A 236 6.30 25.51 11.79
C LEU A 236 6.72 26.24 13.08
N GLY A 237 6.19 25.84 14.24
CA GLY A 237 6.49 26.47 15.53
C GLY A 237 5.95 27.89 15.67
N ILE A 238 5.09 28.33 14.76
CA ILE A 238 4.54 29.70 14.76
C ILE A 238 3.25 29.69 15.59
N ARG A 239 3.26 30.26 16.80
CA ARG A 239 2.08 30.30 17.69
C ARG A 239 1.42 31.67 17.82
N ASP A 240 2.19 32.76 17.69
CA ASP A 240 1.71 34.11 18.01
C ASP A 240 1.24 34.90 16.78
N ARG A 241 1.49 34.39 15.56
CA ARG A 241 1.18 35.10 14.32
C ARG A 241 -0.28 35.00 13.92
N TRP A 242 -0.82 33.78 13.97
CA TRP A 242 -2.20 33.48 13.59
C TRP A 242 -2.91 32.90 14.80
N THR A 243 -4.00 33.52 15.20
CA THR A 243 -4.78 33.10 16.38
C THR A 243 -6.25 32.97 15.99
N ALA A 244 -6.89 31.87 16.40
CA ALA A 244 -8.32 31.66 16.11
C ALA A 244 -9.21 32.67 16.86
N PRO A 245 -10.28 33.21 16.22
CA PRO A 245 -10.62 33.03 14.81
C PRO A 245 -9.64 33.79 13.90
N VAL A 246 -9.09 33.11 12.89
CA VAL A 246 -8.14 33.74 11.96
C VAL A 246 -8.91 34.66 11.01
N PRO A 247 -8.52 35.94 10.86
CA PRO A 247 -9.19 36.85 9.93
C PRO A 247 -9.06 36.40 8.47
N ASP A 248 -10.12 36.60 7.67
CA ASP A 248 -10.14 36.24 6.24
C ASP A 248 -8.97 36.84 5.44
N SER A 249 -8.50 38.04 5.83
CA SER A 249 -7.34 38.70 5.20
C SER A 249 -6.04 37.92 5.34
N GLU A 250 -5.92 37.03 6.32
CA GLU A 250 -4.72 36.24 6.61
C GLU A 250 -4.80 34.80 6.09
N HIS A 251 -6.00 34.31 5.75
CA HIS A 251 -6.23 32.93 5.28
C HIS A 251 -5.34 32.56 4.10
N LYS A 252 -5.22 33.44 3.12
CA LYS A 252 -4.42 33.16 1.91
C LYS A 252 -2.96 32.87 2.26
N GLU A 253 -2.37 33.64 3.17
CA GLU A 253 -0.98 33.45 3.57
C GLU A 253 -0.82 32.20 4.45
N LEU A 254 -1.73 32.01 5.40
CA LEU A 254 -1.77 30.84 6.27
C LEU A 254 -1.85 29.53 5.46
N TYR A 255 -2.81 29.43 4.54
CA TYR A 255 -2.98 28.26 3.68
C TYR A 255 -1.81 28.08 2.72
N ALA A 256 -1.18 29.15 2.23
CA ALA A 256 0.03 29.03 1.42
C ALA A 256 1.19 28.41 2.22
N ALA A 257 1.39 28.82 3.48
CA ALA A 257 2.44 28.26 4.34
C ALA A 257 2.22 26.75 4.61
N VAL A 258 0.98 26.36 4.95
CA VAL A 258 0.63 24.94 5.12
C VAL A 258 0.77 24.17 3.81
N GLY A 259 0.36 24.77 2.69
CA GLY A 259 0.46 24.18 1.37
C GLY A 259 1.91 23.88 0.94
N VAL A 260 2.87 24.75 1.26
CA VAL A 260 4.29 24.48 1.00
C VAL A 260 4.77 23.27 1.80
N ALA A 261 4.46 23.21 3.10
CA ALA A 261 4.82 22.08 3.94
C ALA A 261 4.18 20.76 3.46
N PHE A 262 2.92 20.82 3.02
CA PHE A 262 2.23 19.67 2.43
C PHE A 262 2.88 19.20 1.14
N GLN A 263 3.23 20.13 0.23
CA GLN A 263 3.82 19.77 -1.06
C GLN A 263 5.12 18.99 -0.90
N ASP A 264 5.97 19.37 0.04
CA ASP A 264 7.22 18.65 0.29
C ASP A 264 6.97 17.25 0.86
N ALA A 265 6.09 17.14 1.86
CA ALA A 265 5.68 15.85 2.42
C ALA A 265 5.02 14.94 1.38
N ASN A 266 4.15 15.50 0.52
CA ASN A 266 3.48 14.78 -0.54
C ASN A 266 4.46 14.31 -1.63
N ARG A 267 5.38 15.16 -2.09
CA ARG A 267 6.43 14.75 -3.05
C ARG A 267 7.29 13.62 -2.48
N HIS A 268 7.64 13.72 -1.20
CA HIS A 268 8.42 12.71 -0.49
C HIS A 268 7.72 11.36 -0.41
N ARG A 269 6.51 11.34 0.16
CA ARG A 269 5.73 10.12 0.37
C ARG A 269 5.25 9.53 -0.94
N SER A 270 4.66 10.33 -1.83
CA SER A 270 4.07 9.83 -3.08
C SER A 270 5.11 9.21 -4.02
N LEU A 271 6.33 9.74 -4.11
CA LEU A 271 7.39 9.16 -4.92
C LEU A 271 7.79 7.78 -4.40
N ARG A 272 7.97 7.66 -3.08
CA ARG A 272 8.39 6.41 -2.43
C ARG A 272 7.31 5.35 -2.49
N ALA A 273 6.06 5.72 -2.24
CA ALA A 273 4.91 4.83 -2.41
C ALA A 273 4.77 4.36 -3.86
N ALA A 274 4.92 5.27 -4.84
CA ALA A 274 4.86 4.92 -6.25
C ALA A 274 6.01 4.00 -6.70
N LEU A 275 7.24 4.21 -6.18
CA LEU A 275 8.37 3.30 -6.39
C LEU A 275 8.13 1.93 -5.76
N ALA A 276 7.71 1.89 -4.49
CA ALA A 276 7.41 0.65 -3.77
C ALA A 276 6.33 -0.16 -4.51
N ALA A 277 5.29 0.50 -5.03
CA ALA A 277 4.23 -0.12 -5.82
C ALA A 277 4.71 -0.80 -7.11
N THR A 278 5.91 -0.50 -7.62
CA THR A 278 6.53 -1.17 -8.79
C THR A 278 7.54 -2.26 -8.42
N PHE A 279 7.71 -2.50 -7.11
CA PHE A 279 8.69 -3.46 -6.62
C PHE A 279 8.31 -4.90 -7.00
N LEU A 280 7.07 -5.31 -6.69
CA LEU A 280 6.52 -6.65 -6.96
C LEU A 280 5.52 -6.70 -8.12
N ASP A 281 5.16 -5.55 -8.69
CA ASP A 281 4.18 -5.43 -9.75
C ASP A 281 4.81 -4.84 -11.00
N GLY A 282 4.64 -5.51 -12.14
CA GLY A 282 5.05 -5.00 -13.44
C GLY A 282 4.11 -3.91 -13.91
N THR A 283 2.84 -4.23 -14.07
CA THR A 283 1.82 -3.27 -14.45
C THR A 283 1.03 -2.82 -13.23
N VAL A 284 1.27 -1.57 -12.81
CA VAL A 284 0.52 -0.90 -11.74
C VAL A 284 0.01 0.45 -12.23
N GLN A 285 -1.20 0.81 -11.81
CA GLN A 285 -1.71 2.16 -12.04
C GLN A 285 -1.01 3.10 -11.05
N LEU A 286 -0.18 4.02 -11.53
CA LEU A 286 0.49 5.00 -10.68
C LEU A 286 -0.38 6.25 -10.52
N GLY A 287 -0.54 6.73 -9.29
CA GLY A 287 -1.34 7.93 -8.99
C GLY A 287 -0.59 9.25 -9.21
N GLY A 288 -1.33 10.35 -9.13
CA GLY A 288 -0.77 11.71 -9.13
C GLY A 288 0.07 12.01 -10.40
N PRO A 289 1.31 12.52 -10.27
CA PRO A 289 2.15 12.89 -11.40
C PRO A 289 2.92 11.72 -12.05
N TYR A 290 2.75 10.49 -11.55
CA TYR A 290 3.55 9.33 -11.96
C TYR A 290 2.98 8.40 -13.05
N PRO A 291 1.80 8.59 -13.69
CA PRO A 291 1.29 7.65 -14.71
C PRO A 291 2.28 7.29 -15.84
N THR A 292 3.20 8.19 -16.19
CA THR A 292 4.21 7.99 -17.24
C THR A 292 5.57 7.53 -16.72
N CYS A 293 5.68 7.24 -15.42
CA CYS A 293 6.96 6.90 -14.77
C CYS A 293 7.18 5.40 -14.60
N LEU A 294 6.28 4.53 -15.07
CA LEU A 294 6.35 3.09 -14.84
C LEU A 294 7.69 2.47 -15.28
N GLU A 295 8.07 2.67 -16.54
CA GLU A 295 9.36 2.19 -17.05
C GLU A 295 10.57 2.82 -16.35
N ARG A 296 10.45 4.09 -15.96
CA ARG A 296 11.52 4.81 -15.25
C ARG A 296 11.76 4.18 -13.88
N PHE A 297 10.70 3.78 -13.18
CA PHE A 297 10.80 3.13 -11.88
C PHE A 297 11.34 1.71 -11.99
N HIS A 298 10.93 0.93 -12.99
CA HIS A 298 11.54 -0.37 -13.26
C HIS A 298 13.01 -0.27 -13.63
N SER A 299 13.41 0.75 -14.40
CA SER A 299 14.81 1.01 -14.71
C SER A 299 15.64 1.33 -13.46
N LEU A 300 15.04 2.03 -12.49
CA LEU A 300 15.70 2.35 -11.23
C LEU A 300 15.90 1.11 -10.38
N TRP A 301 14.89 0.24 -10.28
CA TRP A 301 15.05 -1.05 -9.59
C TRP A 301 16.11 -1.91 -10.26
N GLU A 302 16.06 -2.02 -11.58
CA GLU A 302 16.99 -2.83 -12.34
C GLU A 302 18.43 -2.36 -12.22
N ALA A 303 18.66 -1.05 -12.36
CA ALA A 303 19.99 -0.46 -12.20
C ALA A 303 20.59 -0.63 -10.80
N ASN A 304 19.78 -0.99 -9.80
CA ASN A 304 20.17 -1.15 -8.41
C ASN A 304 19.89 -2.57 -7.88
N ALA A 305 19.85 -3.58 -8.77
CA ALA A 305 19.65 -4.98 -8.43
C ALA A 305 18.44 -5.23 -7.51
N SER A 306 17.37 -4.45 -7.69
CA SER A 306 16.17 -4.45 -6.86
C SER A 306 16.43 -4.36 -5.35
N THR A 307 17.46 -3.61 -4.93
CA THR A 307 17.81 -3.42 -3.52
C THR A 307 17.24 -2.09 -2.99
N PRO A 308 16.26 -2.09 -2.07
CA PRO A 308 15.65 -0.87 -1.53
C PRO A 308 16.66 0.11 -0.94
N ALA A 309 17.67 -0.38 -0.22
CA ALA A 309 18.70 0.47 0.39
C ALA A 309 19.55 1.21 -0.65
N GLU A 310 19.82 0.62 -1.82
CA GLU A 310 20.56 1.29 -2.90
C GLU A 310 19.68 2.32 -3.61
N VAL A 311 18.42 1.98 -3.87
CA VAL A 311 17.46 2.94 -4.45
C VAL A 311 17.22 4.12 -3.52
N ALA A 312 17.11 3.90 -2.20
CA ALA A 312 16.91 4.94 -1.20
C ALA A 312 17.99 6.03 -1.24
N LYS A 313 19.26 5.65 -1.49
CA LYS A 313 20.39 6.59 -1.62
C LYS A 313 20.27 7.53 -2.82
N LEU A 314 19.50 7.14 -3.82
CA LEU A 314 19.30 7.91 -5.06
C LEU A 314 18.09 8.84 -4.98
N LEU A 315 17.23 8.67 -3.96
CA LEU A 315 15.99 9.44 -3.89
C LEU A 315 16.26 10.90 -3.56
N PRO A 316 15.57 11.84 -4.24
CA PRO A 316 15.82 13.25 -4.07
C PRO A 316 15.22 13.74 -2.75
N LYS A 317 15.73 14.89 -2.29
CA LYS A 317 14.97 15.75 -1.38
C LYS A 317 13.76 16.34 -2.12
N PRO A 318 12.68 16.74 -1.41
CA PRO A 318 11.44 17.20 -2.05
C PRO A 318 11.63 18.34 -3.07
N ALA A 319 12.55 19.27 -2.80
CA ALA A 319 12.85 20.38 -3.70
C ALA A 319 13.42 19.94 -5.06
N ALA A 320 14.17 18.83 -5.11
CA ALA A 320 14.79 18.31 -6.33
C ALA A 320 13.93 17.24 -7.04
N TRP A 321 12.68 17.07 -6.62
CA TRP A 321 11.78 16.03 -7.12
C TRP A 321 11.57 16.08 -8.64
N GLY A 322 11.34 17.28 -9.21
CA GLY A 322 11.10 17.43 -10.64
C GLY A 322 12.34 17.17 -11.49
N GLU A 323 13.51 17.61 -11.01
CA GLU A 323 14.80 17.36 -11.65
C GLU A 323 15.12 15.86 -11.67
N PHE A 324 14.86 15.17 -10.56
CA PHE A 324 15.03 13.73 -10.46
C PHE A 324 14.20 12.96 -11.49
N LEU A 325 12.89 13.25 -11.59
CA LEU A 325 12.03 12.57 -12.56
C LEU A 325 12.45 12.85 -14.02
N SER A 326 12.89 14.08 -14.29
CA SER A 326 13.40 14.46 -15.61
C SER A 326 14.71 13.75 -15.93
N GLY A 327 15.61 13.63 -14.95
CA GLY A 327 16.86 12.89 -15.07
C GLY A 327 16.65 11.39 -15.31
N LEU A 328 15.67 10.77 -14.64
CA LEU A 328 15.29 9.37 -14.93
C LEU A 328 14.80 9.20 -16.37
N ALA A 329 14.01 10.14 -16.88
CA ALA A 329 13.53 10.12 -18.26
C ALA A 329 14.70 10.20 -19.25
N GLN A 330 15.58 11.19 -19.07
CA GLN A 330 16.76 11.39 -19.92
C GLN A 330 17.70 10.18 -19.92
N ARG A 331 17.91 9.57 -18.75
CA ARG A 331 18.73 8.37 -18.62
C ARG A 331 18.14 7.20 -19.42
N LEU A 332 16.82 6.98 -19.33
CA LEU A 332 16.15 5.92 -20.06
C LEU A 332 16.17 6.14 -21.58
N ASP A 333 16.00 7.39 -22.01
CA ASP A 333 16.07 7.77 -23.43
C ASP A 333 17.47 7.57 -24.02
N ALA A 334 18.51 7.80 -23.22
CA ALA A 334 19.92 7.67 -23.63
C ALA A 334 20.43 6.22 -23.60
N ASP A 335 19.93 5.38 -22.70
CA ASP A 335 20.40 4.01 -22.48
C ASP A 335 19.35 2.98 -22.90
N ARG A 336 19.43 2.56 -24.18
CA ARG A 336 18.50 1.56 -24.76
C ARG A 336 18.61 0.19 -24.10
N GLU A 337 19.78 -0.18 -23.59
CA GLU A 337 19.95 -1.47 -22.90
C GLU A 337 19.23 -1.45 -21.55
N LEU A 338 19.36 -0.35 -20.81
CA LEU A 338 18.62 -0.15 -19.57
C LEU A 338 17.11 -0.15 -19.81
N ALA A 339 16.63 0.51 -20.87
CA ALA A 339 15.22 0.49 -21.24
C ALA A 339 14.72 -0.92 -21.55
N ALA A 340 15.50 -1.71 -22.30
CA ALA A 340 15.16 -3.10 -22.59
C ALA A 340 15.13 -3.98 -21.32
N ARG A 341 16.06 -3.78 -20.38
CA ARG A 341 16.04 -4.51 -19.10
C ARG A 341 14.88 -4.08 -18.20
N ALA A 342 14.50 -2.79 -18.19
CA ALA A 342 13.32 -2.31 -17.45
C ALA A 342 12.03 -2.97 -17.95
N GLU A 343 11.82 -3.01 -19.27
CA GLU A 343 10.68 -3.69 -19.89
C GLU A 343 10.70 -5.21 -19.61
N LEU A 344 11.88 -5.84 -19.67
CA LEU A 344 12.03 -7.25 -19.31
C LEU A 344 11.63 -7.51 -17.86
N ARG A 345 12.11 -6.68 -16.92
CA ARG A 345 11.73 -6.76 -15.50
C ARG A 345 10.22 -6.63 -15.34
N ARG A 346 9.61 -5.60 -15.96
CA ARG A 346 8.17 -5.36 -15.92
C ARG A 346 7.38 -6.57 -16.42
N SER A 347 7.67 -7.02 -17.64
CA SER A 347 6.97 -8.14 -18.26
C SER A 347 7.19 -9.47 -17.54
N THR A 348 8.33 -9.64 -16.85
CA THR A 348 8.59 -10.81 -16.01
C THR A 348 7.68 -10.82 -14.79
N LEU A 349 7.56 -9.69 -14.09
CA LEU A 349 6.63 -9.58 -12.96
C LEU A 349 5.17 -9.82 -13.39
N ASP A 350 4.75 -9.29 -14.54
CA ASP A 350 3.39 -9.53 -15.07
C ASP A 350 3.14 -11.02 -15.38
N LYS A 351 4.15 -11.73 -15.90
CA LYS A 351 4.07 -13.19 -16.10
C LYS A 351 3.99 -13.94 -14.76
N ASP A 352 4.77 -13.52 -13.78
CA ASP A 352 4.76 -14.14 -12.44
C ASP A 352 3.40 -13.99 -11.76
N HIS A 353 2.78 -12.81 -11.84
CA HIS A 353 1.40 -12.59 -11.40
C HIS A 353 0.40 -13.55 -12.07
N ALA A 354 0.54 -13.75 -13.38
CA ALA A 354 -0.31 -14.68 -14.11
C ALA A 354 -0.09 -16.14 -13.65
N GLN A 355 1.14 -16.53 -13.31
CA GLN A 355 1.46 -17.86 -12.77
C GLN A 355 0.87 -18.07 -11.38
N VAL A 356 1.01 -17.09 -10.48
CA VAL A 356 0.41 -17.14 -9.14
C VAL A 356 -1.12 -17.27 -9.25
N ARG A 357 -1.75 -16.48 -10.12
CA ARG A 357 -3.20 -16.61 -10.38
C ARG A 357 -3.57 -17.97 -10.94
N ALA A 358 -2.80 -18.49 -11.90
CA ALA A 358 -3.05 -19.80 -12.50
C ALA A 358 -2.95 -20.95 -11.48
N LEU A 359 -2.04 -20.83 -10.50
CA LEU A 359 -1.93 -21.77 -9.39
C LEU A 359 -3.22 -21.81 -8.56
N LEU A 360 -3.77 -20.66 -8.16
CA LEU A 360 -5.06 -20.60 -7.45
C LEU A 360 -6.17 -21.27 -8.27
N LEU A 361 -6.26 -20.97 -9.57
CA LEU A 361 -7.31 -21.55 -10.43
C LEU A 361 -7.21 -23.08 -10.51
N ARG A 362 -5.99 -23.61 -10.65
CA ARG A 362 -5.75 -25.06 -10.68
C ARG A 362 -6.16 -25.73 -9.36
N LEU A 363 -5.90 -25.09 -8.21
CA LEU A 363 -6.30 -25.60 -6.90
C LEU A 363 -7.82 -25.61 -6.69
N LEU A 364 -8.52 -24.62 -7.25
CA LEU A 364 -9.99 -24.59 -7.24
C LEU A 364 -10.58 -25.65 -8.19
N GLU A 365 -9.96 -25.86 -9.34
CA GLU A 365 -10.35 -26.90 -10.30
C GLU A 365 -10.16 -28.30 -9.73
N SER A 366 -9.01 -28.59 -9.09
CA SER A 366 -8.74 -29.90 -8.47
C SER A 366 -9.75 -30.26 -7.36
N ARG A 367 -10.34 -29.25 -6.72
CA ARG A 367 -11.40 -29.40 -5.70
C ARG A 367 -12.82 -29.49 -6.28
N GLY A 368 -12.95 -29.39 -7.60
CA GLY A 368 -14.23 -29.37 -8.29
C GLY A 368 -15.07 -28.12 -7.98
N ALA A 369 -14.43 -27.00 -7.63
CA ALA A 369 -15.13 -25.78 -7.19
C ALA A 369 -16.02 -25.20 -8.31
N PHE A 370 -15.58 -25.30 -9.57
CA PHE A 370 -16.31 -24.75 -10.71
C PHE A 370 -17.58 -25.54 -11.06
N GLU A 371 -17.56 -26.86 -10.91
CA GLU A 371 -18.68 -27.77 -11.15
C GLU A 371 -19.79 -27.59 -10.10
N ARG A 372 -19.40 -27.24 -8.87
CA ARG A 372 -20.32 -26.98 -7.75
C ARG A 372 -21.19 -25.76 -7.95
N THR A 373 -20.82 -24.83 -8.84
CA THR A 373 -21.61 -23.60 -9.10
C THR A 373 -23.01 -23.86 -9.67
N SER A 374 -23.30 -25.10 -10.09
CA SER A 374 -24.61 -25.59 -10.53
C SER A 374 -25.47 -26.19 -9.40
N ARG A 375 -24.90 -26.39 -8.21
CA ARG A 375 -25.56 -26.99 -7.03
C ARG A 375 -26.17 -25.91 -6.12
N PRO A 376 -26.95 -26.27 -5.08
CA PRO A 376 -27.30 -25.33 -4.01
C PRO A 376 -26.05 -24.90 -3.22
N LYS A 377 -26.00 -23.62 -2.79
CA LYS A 377 -24.89 -23.10 -1.97
C LYS A 377 -24.82 -23.85 -0.63
N PRO A 378 -23.64 -24.19 -0.10
CA PRO A 378 -23.53 -24.76 1.23
C PRO A 378 -24.19 -23.85 2.28
N PRO A 379 -24.89 -24.41 3.29
CA PRO A 379 -25.38 -23.60 4.39
C PRO A 379 -24.19 -22.95 5.14
N PRO A 380 -24.37 -21.73 5.67
CA PRO A 380 -23.34 -21.12 6.50
C PRO A 380 -23.03 -22.02 7.70
N ALA A 381 -21.78 -21.98 8.18
CA ALA A 381 -21.41 -22.69 9.39
C ALA A 381 -22.35 -22.29 10.54
N PRO A 382 -22.80 -23.26 11.38
CA PRO A 382 -23.62 -22.93 12.54
C PRO A 382 -22.87 -21.94 13.42
N ALA A 383 -23.55 -20.91 13.90
CA ALA A 383 -22.96 -19.90 14.77
C ALA A 383 -22.27 -20.59 15.97
N PRO A 384 -21.08 -20.14 16.39
CA PRO A 384 -20.41 -20.71 17.55
C PRO A 384 -21.36 -20.67 18.75
N VAL A 385 -21.56 -21.82 19.38
CA VAL A 385 -22.38 -21.90 20.60
C VAL A 385 -21.73 -21.00 21.63
N PRO A 386 -22.44 -20.00 22.19
CA PRO A 386 -21.85 -19.11 23.19
C PRO A 386 -21.33 -19.97 24.33
N GLU A 387 -20.03 -19.86 24.61
CA GLU A 387 -19.42 -20.53 25.76
C GLU A 387 -20.22 -20.16 27.00
N LYS A 388 -20.83 -21.17 27.64
CA LYS A 388 -21.44 -20.97 28.95
C LYS A 388 -20.36 -20.38 29.85
N PRO A 389 -20.62 -19.26 30.54
CA PRO A 389 -19.67 -18.74 31.51
C PRO A 389 -19.33 -19.86 32.48
N SER A 390 -18.05 -20.23 32.55
CA SER A 390 -17.55 -21.13 33.57
C SER A 390 -17.84 -20.46 34.91
N GLY A 391 -18.80 -21.01 35.66
CA GLY A 391 -19.15 -20.48 36.97
C GLY A 391 -17.92 -20.46 37.87
N GLY A 392 -17.56 -19.27 38.34
CA GLY A 392 -16.64 -19.00 39.43
C GLY A 392 -17.37 -18.17 40.48
#